data_AF-A0A957DUZ5-F1
#
_entry.id   AF-A0A957DUZ5-F1
#
_cell.length_a   1.000
_cell.length_b   1.000
_cell.length_c   1.000
_cell.angle_alpha   90.00
_cell.angle_beta   90.00
_cell.angle_gamma   90.00
#
_symmetry.space_group_name_H-M   'P 1'
#
loop_
_entity.id
_entity.type
_entity.pdbx_description
1 polymer ?
#
loop_
_entity_poly.entity_id
_entity_poly.type
_entity_poly.pdbx_seq_one_letter_code
_entity_poly.pdbx_strand_id
1 'polypeptide(L)'
;MSEPTNEQMMIEQLRIEPLSATDPEIGRALWLLEGARRRLRRTLADLDEALLDWEPYPGGNSIGTLLYHIAAIEIDWLFCE
;
A
#
# COMPACT_ATOMS: atom_id res chain seq x y z
N MET A 1 29.28 14.90 -34.89
CA MET A 1 28.79 14.81 -33.50
C MET A 1 27.31 14.59 -33.62
N SER A 2 26.90 13.33 -33.75
CA SER A 2 25.52 12.96 -34.08
C SER A 2 24.65 13.05 -32.84
N GLU A 3 23.53 13.75 -32.92
CA GLU A 3 22.51 13.80 -31.88
C GLU A 3 21.98 12.38 -31.61
N PRO A 4 21.80 11.98 -30.34
CA PRO A 4 21.19 10.69 -30.05
C PRO A 4 19.74 10.68 -30.53
N THR A 5 19.41 9.74 -31.41
CA THR A 5 18.06 9.45 -31.88
C THR A 5 17.12 9.23 -30.69
N ASN A 6 15.91 9.78 -30.77
CA ASN A 6 14.81 9.76 -29.79
C ASN A 6 14.31 8.36 -29.34
N GLU A 7 15.07 7.30 -29.66
CA GLU A 7 14.78 5.89 -29.37
C GLU A 7 15.35 5.42 -28.02
N GLN A 8 16.20 6.21 -27.35
CA GLN A 8 16.97 5.76 -26.17
C GLN A 8 16.50 6.28 -24.81
N MET A 9 15.31 6.88 -24.71
CA MET A 9 14.73 7.29 -23.42
C MET A 9 13.23 7.01 -23.35
N MET A 10 12.83 5.73 -23.43
CA MET A 10 11.49 5.31 -23.03
C MET A 10 11.39 5.43 -21.50
N ILE A 11 11.06 6.63 -21.00
CA ILE A 11 10.68 6.83 -19.61
C ILE A 11 9.30 6.18 -19.44
N GLU A 12 9.24 5.13 -18.63
CA GLU A 12 7.96 4.55 -18.22
C GLU A 12 7.17 5.59 -17.43
N GLN A 13 6.09 6.11 -18.04
CA GLN A 13 5.23 7.08 -17.38
C GLN A 13 4.28 6.35 -16.42
N LEU A 14 4.58 6.40 -15.13
CA LEU A 14 3.67 5.92 -14.10
C LEU A 14 2.56 6.94 -13.87
N ARG A 15 1.32 6.61 -14.29
CA ARG A 15 0.14 7.46 -14.09
C ARG A 15 -0.70 6.97 -12.92
N ILE A 16 -1.20 7.93 -12.14
CA ILE A 16 -2.18 7.69 -11.09
C ILE A 16 -3.54 8.14 -11.63
N GLU A 17 -4.50 7.23 -11.67
CA GLU A 17 -5.89 7.54 -11.99
C GLU A 17 -6.71 7.49 -10.69
N PRO A 18 -7.25 8.63 -10.22
CA PRO A 18 -8.03 8.65 -8.98
C PRO A 18 -9.26 7.75 -9.10
N LEU A 19 -9.66 7.15 -7.99
CA LEU A 19 -10.92 6.43 -7.93
C LEU A 19 -12.09 7.41 -8.11
N SER A 20 -13.19 6.93 -8.68
CA SER A 20 -14.40 7.73 -8.85
C SER A 20 -14.94 8.15 -7.48
N ALA A 21 -14.93 9.46 -7.22
CA ALA A 21 -15.43 10.08 -6.01
C ALA A 21 -15.96 11.48 -6.35
N THR A 22 -16.79 12.05 -5.47
CA THR A 22 -17.36 13.39 -5.66
C THR A 22 -16.28 14.47 -5.71
N ASP A 23 -15.23 14.33 -4.91
CA ASP A 23 -14.04 15.19 -4.93
C ASP A 23 -12.83 14.40 -5.49
N PRO A 24 -12.13 14.91 -6.52
CA PRO A 24 -10.93 14.28 -7.05
C PRO A 24 -9.80 14.07 -6.02
N GLU A 25 -9.67 14.92 -5.00
CA GLU A 25 -8.71 14.71 -3.89
C GLU A 25 -9.11 13.50 -3.03
N ILE A 26 -10.41 13.33 -2.74
CA ILE A 26 -10.90 12.12 -2.08
C ILE A 26 -10.62 10.90 -2.95
N GLY A 27 -10.86 10.99 -4.26
CA GLY A 27 -10.55 9.93 -5.21
C GLY A 27 -9.06 9.55 -5.24
N ARG A 28 -8.15 10.53 -5.10
CA ARG A 28 -6.70 10.29 -4.95
C ARG A 28 -6.37 9.62 -3.62
N ALA A 29 -6.93 10.09 -2.51
CA ALA A 29 -6.71 9.51 -1.19
C ALA A 29 -7.17 8.03 -1.13
N LEU A 30 -8.36 7.74 -1.67
CA LEU A 30 -8.88 6.38 -1.77
C LEU A 30 -7.99 5.49 -2.66
N TRP A 31 -7.49 6.03 -3.78
CA TRP A 31 -6.55 5.30 -4.63
C TRP A 31 -5.27 4.93 -3.88
N LEU A 32 -4.73 5.85 -3.07
CA LEU A 32 -3.53 5.60 -2.25
C LEU A 32 -3.77 4.51 -1.21
N LEU A 33 -4.90 4.56 -0.49
CA LEU A 33 -5.29 3.55 0.50
C LEU A 33 -5.42 2.16 -0.14
N GLU A 34 -6.12 2.06 -1.29
CA GLU A 34 -6.27 0.80 -2.01
C GLU A 34 -4.94 0.29 -2.58
N GLY A 35 -4.05 1.20 -2.99
CA GLY A 35 -2.68 0.86 -3.37
C GLY A 35 -1.89 0.25 -2.21
N ALA A 36 -1.98 0.84 -1.02
CA ALA A 36 -1.33 0.32 0.19
C ALA A 36 -1.87 -1.06 0.57
N ARG A 37 -3.20 -1.24 0.59
CA ARG A 37 -3.84 -2.52 0.85
C ARG A 37 -3.42 -3.59 -0.14
N ARG A 38 -3.39 -3.29 -1.44
CA ARG A 38 -2.94 -4.25 -2.47
C ARG A 38 -1.49 -4.68 -2.27
N ARG A 39 -0.58 -3.75 -1.98
CA ARG A 39 0.81 -4.09 -1.67
C ARG A 39 0.93 -4.95 -0.42
N LEU A 40 0.20 -4.61 0.65
CA LEU A 40 0.16 -5.39 1.87
C LEU A 40 -0.29 -6.83 1.59
N ARG A 41 -1.42 -7.02 0.92
CA ARG A 41 -1.93 -8.37 0.58
C ARG A 41 -0.96 -9.15 -0.30
N ARG A 42 -0.29 -8.49 -1.25
CA ARG A 42 0.74 -9.13 -2.09
C ARG A 42 1.93 -9.59 -1.25
N THR A 43 2.38 -8.78 -0.30
CA THR A 43 3.46 -9.15 0.62
C THR A 43 3.08 -10.35 1.50
N LEU A 44 1.81 -10.44 1.90
CA LEU A 44 1.32 -11.54 2.75
C LEU A 44 0.99 -12.84 2.00
N ALA A 45 0.86 -12.80 0.67
CA ALA A 45 0.32 -13.91 -0.12
C ALA A 45 1.13 -15.22 0.02
N ASP A 46 2.44 -15.10 0.16
CA ASP A 46 3.38 -16.23 0.28
C ASP A 46 4.06 -16.28 1.66
N LEU A 47 3.50 -15.59 2.66
CA LEU A 47 4.08 -15.55 4.00
C LEU A 47 3.81 -16.87 4.74
N ASP A 48 4.85 -17.45 5.35
CA ASP A 48 4.70 -18.55 6.30
C ASP A 48 3.89 -18.08 7.51
N GLU A 49 2.81 -18.78 7.83
CA GLU A 49 1.91 -18.47 8.93
C GLU A 49 2.65 -18.40 10.28
N ALA A 50 3.71 -19.19 10.47
CA ALA A 50 4.54 -19.14 11.68
C ALA A 50 5.21 -17.77 11.90
N LEU A 51 5.39 -16.97 10.85
CA LEU A 51 5.94 -15.61 10.95
C LEU A 51 4.91 -14.60 11.45
N LEU A 52 3.62 -14.92 11.46
CA LEU A 52 2.59 -14.02 11.99
C LEU A 52 2.77 -13.75 13.49
N ASP A 53 3.22 -14.76 14.23
CA ASP A 53 3.44 -14.71 15.67
C ASP A 53 4.90 -14.45 16.04
N TRP A 54 5.81 -14.42 15.05
CA TRP A 54 7.22 -14.13 15.30
C TRP A 54 7.40 -12.67 15.74
N GLU A 55 8.15 -12.49 16.83
CA GLU A 55 8.53 -11.17 17.33
C GLU A 55 9.99 -10.85 16.98
N PRO A 56 10.28 -9.62 16.50
CA PRO A 56 11.64 -9.24 16.11
C PRO A 56 12.61 -9.06 17.28
N TYR A 57 12.08 -8.78 18.47
CA TYR A 57 12.81 -8.64 19.73
C TYR A 57 11.80 -8.80 20.89
N PRO A 58 12.23 -9.09 22.13
CA PRO A 58 11.32 -9.28 23.26
C PRO A 58 10.40 -8.06 23.46
N GLY A 59 9.09 -8.25 23.36
CA GLY A 59 8.09 -7.18 23.47
C GLY A 59 7.94 -6.33 22.20
N GLY A 60 8.48 -6.78 21.07
CA GLY A 60 8.20 -6.22 19.76
C GLY A 60 6.81 -6.62 19.26
N ASN A 61 6.29 -5.89 18.28
CA ASN A 61 5.02 -6.26 17.64
C ASN A 61 5.29 -7.33 16.59
N SER A 62 4.56 -8.44 16.69
CA SER A 62 4.51 -9.44 15.62
C SER A 62 3.81 -8.89 14.37
N ILE A 63 3.95 -9.57 13.24
CA ILE A 63 3.24 -9.22 12.01
C ILE A 63 1.73 -9.23 12.27
N GLY A 64 1.22 -10.26 12.95
CA GLY A 64 -0.20 -10.37 13.32
C GLY A 64 -0.70 -9.17 14.11
N THR A 65 0.06 -8.72 15.12
CA THR A 65 -0.29 -7.54 15.92
C THR A 65 -0.38 -6.27 15.07
N LEU A 66 0.56 -6.06 14.15
CA LEU A 66 0.53 -4.90 13.25
C LEU A 66 -0.66 -4.96 12.29
N LEU A 67 -1.00 -6.13 11.75
CA LEU A 67 -2.17 -6.31 10.88
C LEU A 67 -3.47 -6.03 11.63
N TYR A 68 -3.60 -6.53 12.86
CA TYR A 68 -4.74 -6.23 13.72
C TYR A 68 -4.86 -4.74 14.04
N HIS A 69 -3.73 -4.08 14.32
CA HIS A 69 -3.72 -2.65 14.58
C HIS A 69 -4.19 -1.84 13.36
N ILE A 70 -3.72 -2.16 12.15
CA ILE A 70 -4.18 -1.51 10.91
C ILE A 70 -5.70 -1.67 10.76
N ALA A 71 -6.22 -2.89 10.92
CA ALA A 71 -7.65 -3.15 10.81
C ALA A 71 -8.47 -2.38 11.86
N ALA A 72 -7.97 -2.29 13.10
CA ALA A 72 -8.62 -1.55 14.16
C ALA A 72 -8.73 -0.05 13.83
N ILE A 73 -7.67 0.56 13.31
CA ILE A 73 -7.67 1.98 12.91
C ILE A 73 -8.58 2.23 11.71
N GLU A 74 -8.62 1.32 10.71
CA GLU A 74 -9.54 1.45 9.58
C GLU A 74 -11.02 1.42 10.03
N ILE A 75 -11.35 0.58 11.03
CA ILE A 75 -12.70 0.50 11.60
C ILE A 75 -13.02 1.77 12.41
N ASP A 76 -12.09 2.25 13.21
CA ASP A 76 -12.26 3.45 14.05
C ASP A 76 -12.58 4.69 13.20
N TRP A 77 -11.80 4.94 12.14
CA TRP A 77 -12.05 6.02 11.18
C TRP A 77 -13.39 5.91 10.45
N LEU A 78 -13.94 4.71 10.31
CA LEU A 78 -15.19 4.50 9.59
C LEU A 78 -16.43 4.66 10.49
N PHE A 79 -16.30 4.37 11.79
CA PHE A 79 -17.45 4.22 12.68
C PHE A 79 -17.42 5.09 13.95
N CYS A 80 -16.26 5.53 14.39
CA CYS A 80 -16.08 6.15 15.71
C CYS A 80 -15.75 7.64 15.66
N GLU A 81 -14.97 8.07 14.68
CA GLU A 81 -14.51 9.46 14.52
C GLU A 81 -15.51 10.31 13.71
#